data_AF-A0A848ZCU9-F1
#
_entry.id   AF-A0A848ZCU9-F1
#
_cell.length_a   1.000
_cell.length_b   1.000
_cell.length_c   1.000
_cell.angle_alpha   90.00
_cell.angle_beta   90.00
_cell.angle_gamma   90.00
#
_symmetry.space_group_name_H-M   'P 1'
#
loop_
_entity.id
_entity.type
_entity.pdbx_description
1 polymer ?
#
loop_
_entity_poly.entity_id
_entity_poly.type
_entity_poly.pdbx_seq_one_letter_code
_entity_poly.pdbx_strand_id
1 'polypeptide(L)'
;MSRRDTCPHCDRDLRCCKQCNFYDQDAYNECKEVSAERILDKERANLCDYYIPRGAAKKAGGRVNRTSEAKEALEALFKKK
;
A
#
# COMPACT_ATOMS: atom_id res chain seq x y z
N MET A 1 -13.93 1.64 -7.02
CA MET A 1 -14.02 0.56 -6.02
C MET A 1 -15.16 0.87 -5.07
N SER A 2 -16.27 0.15 -5.17
CA SER A 2 -17.35 0.21 -4.19
C SER A 2 -16.98 -0.58 -2.92
N ARG A 3 -17.69 -0.29 -1.82
CA ARG A 3 -17.46 -0.90 -0.50
C ARG A 3 -17.73 -2.41 -0.45
N ARG A 4 -18.43 -2.93 -1.46
CA ARG A 4 -18.81 -4.35 -1.57
C ARG A 4 -18.13 -5.02 -2.77
N ASP A 5 -17.11 -4.38 -3.34
CA ASP A 5 -16.38 -5.01 -4.43
C ASP A 5 -15.63 -6.22 -3.87
N THR A 6 -15.88 -7.38 -4.44
CA THR A 6 -15.17 -8.61 -4.15
C THR A 6 -14.28 -8.99 -5.33
N CYS A 7 -13.27 -9.81 -5.08
CA CYS A 7 -12.42 -10.36 -6.14
C CYS A 7 -13.22 -11.36 -6.99
N PRO A 8 -13.29 -11.24 -8.31
CA PRO A 8 -14.05 -12.16 -9.16
C PRO A 8 -13.50 -13.59 -9.19
N HIS A 9 -12.27 -13.81 -8.69
CA HIS A 9 -11.63 -15.13 -8.69
C HIS A 9 -11.77 -15.88 -7.36
N CYS A 10 -11.90 -15.16 -6.24
CA CYS A 10 -11.87 -15.77 -4.90
C CYS A 10 -12.89 -15.18 -3.92
N ASP A 11 -13.72 -14.25 -4.38
CA ASP A 11 -14.82 -13.59 -3.65
C ASP A 11 -14.42 -12.88 -2.34
N ARG A 12 -13.13 -12.61 -2.15
CA ARG A 12 -12.64 -11.85 -1.00
C ARG A 12 -12.94 -10.36 -1.16
N ASP A 13 -13.27 -9.72 -0.05
CA ASP A 13 -13.50 -8.28 0.03
C ASP A 13 -12.27 -7.50 -0.43
N LEU A 14 -12.45 -6.60 -1.39
CA LEU A 14 -11.37 -5.74 -1.88
C LEU A 14 -11.11 -4.53 -0.98
N ARG A 15 -12.07 -4.14 -0.14
CA ARG A 15 -11.92 -3.04 0.85
C ARG A 15 -11.76 -3.58 2.27
N CYS A 16 -10.74 -4.40 2.50
CA CYS A 16 -10.36 -4.94 3.81
C CYS A 16 -8.94 -4.51 4.21
N CYS A 17 -8.55 -4.72 5.47
CA CYS A 17 -7.24 -4.31 5.97
C CYS A 17 -6.11 -4.92 5.14
N LYS A 18 -6.18 -6.21 4.77
CA LYS A 18 -5.11 -6.86 4.00
C LYS A 18 -4.85 -6.22 2.63
N GLN A 19 -5.86 -5.54 2.05
CA GLN A 19 -5.74 -4.79 0.80
C GLN A 19 -5.33 -3.33 1.00
N CYS A 20 -5.16 -2.87 2.24
CA CYS A 20 -4.71 -1.53 2.56
C CYS A 20 -3.17 -1.42 2.50
N ASN A 21 -2.68 -0.26 2.07
CA ASN A 21 -1.25 0.07 2.03
C ASN A 21 -0.63 0.24 3.43
N PHE A 22 -1.45 0.55 4.45
CA PHE A 22 -1.01 0.66 5.84
C PHE A 22 -0.96 -0.66 6.60
N TYR A 23 -1.52 -1.74 6.04
CA TYR A 23 -1.48 -3.05 6.70
C TYR A 23 -0.07 -3.62 6.73
N ASP A 24 0.33 -4.02 7.93
CA ASP A 24 1.62 -4.62 8.25
C ASP A 24 1.41 -5.57 9.45
N GLN A 25 1.81 -6.82 9.33
CA GLN A 25 1.62 -7.85 10.38
C GLN A 25 2.45 -7.57 11.64
N ASP A 26 3.56 -6.85 11.52
CA ASP A 26 4.49 -6.58 12.61
C ASP A 26 4.13 -5.31 13.40
N ALA A 27 3.11 -4.55 12.95
CA ALA A 27 2.64 -3.37 13.64
C ALA A 27 1.69 -3.73 14.79
N TYR A 28 1.66 -2.91 15.85
CA TYR A 28 0.87 -3.15 17.08
C TYR A 28 -0.61 -3.50 16.84
N ASN A 29 -1.28 -2.84 15.89
CA ASN A 29 -2.67 -3.09 15.50
C ASN A 29 -2.78 -3.75 14.11
N GLU A 30 -1.69 -4.34 13.64
CA GLU A 30 -1.48 -4.74 12.26
C GLU A 30 -1.73 -3.59 11.25
N CYS A 31 -1.48 -2.35 11.70
CA CYS A 31 -1.72 -1.12 10.95
C CYS A 31 -0.64 -0.10 11.30
N LYS A 32 0.00 0.46 10.27
CA LYS A 32 1.02 1.52 10.40
C LYS A 32 0.45 2.90 10.71
N GLU A 33 -0.81 3.14 10.40
CA GLU A 33 -1.49 4.37 10.79
C GLU A 33 -2.01 4.23 12.22
N VAL A 34 -1.39 4.95 13.14
CA VAL A 34 -1.66 4.87 14.59
C VAL A 34 -2.99 5.52 14.98
N SER A 35 -3.49 6.44 14.16
CA SER A 35 -4.76 7.15 14.38
C SER A 35 -5.97 6.36 13.84
N ALA A 36 -5.73 5.28 13.08
CA ALA A 36 -6.78 4.47 12.50
C ALA A 36 -7.49 3.66 13.58
N GLU A 37 -8.81 3.54 13.45
CA GLU A 37 -9.60 2.65 14.30
C GLU A 37 -9.11 1.20 14.17
N ARG A 38 -9.03 0.50 15.31
CA ARG A 38 -8.63 -0.90 15.35
C ARG A 38 -9.72 -1.81 14.78
N ILE A 39 -9.50 -2.31 13.58
CA ILE A 39 -10.33 -3.35 12.97
C ILE A 39 -9.90 -4.73 13.50
N LEU A 40 -10.84 -5.56 13.96
CA LEU A 40 -10.53 -6.92 14.44
C LEU A 40 -10.41 -7.93 13.28
N ASP A 41 -11.40 -7.94 12.39
CA ASP A 41 -11.40 -8.82 11.23
C ASP A 41 -10.69 -8.13 10.05
N LYS A 42 -9.45 -8.57 9.78
CA LYS A 42 -8.60 -7.95 8.76
C LYS A 42 -8.95 -8.34 7.33
N GLU A 43 -9.77 -9.38 7.15
CA GLU A 43 -10.13 -9.92 5.83
C GLU A 43 -11.51 -9.46 5.36
N ARG A 44 -12.39 -9.05 6.28
CA ARG A 44 -13.71 -8.50 5.93
C ARG A 44 -13.68 -7.04 5.50
N ALA A 45 -14.64 -6.69 4.66
CA ALA A 45 -14.90 -5.32 4.24
C ALA A 45 -15.11 -4.42 5.47
N ASN A 46 -14.42 -3.29 5.50
CA ASN A 46 -14.52 -2.33 6.59
C ASN A 46 -14.66 -0.88 6.08
N LEU A 47 -14.89 0.02 7.04
CA LEU A 47 -15.17 1.42 6.79
C LEU A 47 -13.99 2.37 7.01
N CYS A 48 -12.81 1.86 7.38
CA CYS A 48 -11.66 2.65 7.78
C CYS A 48 -11.42 3.89 6.90
N ASP A 49 -11.40 5.07 7.52
CA ASP A 49 -11.22 6.35 6.83
C ASP A 49 -9.81 6.52 6.25
N TYR A 50 -8.83 5.80 6.81
CA TYR A 50 -7.44 5.79 6.36
C TYR A 50 -7.17 4.74 5.27
N TYR A 51 -8.20 4.05 4.76
CA TYR A 51 -8.00 3.00 3.77
C TYR A 51 -7.41 3.55 2.46
N ILE A 52 -6.22 3.05 2.10
CA ILE A 52 -5.58 3.30 0.80
C ILE A 52 -5.34 1.94 0.14
N PRO A 53 -5.92 1.65 -1.05
CA PRO A 53 -5.64 0.41 -1.75
C PRO A 53 -4.14 0.20 -1.98
N ARG A 54 -3.64 -1.00 -1.72
CA ARG A 54 -2.25 -1.37 -2.00
C ARG A 54 -1.99 -1.21 -3.50
N GLY A 55 -0.87 -0.57 -3.84
CA GLY A 55 -0.52 -0.26 -5.23
C GLY A 55 -1.27 0.93 -5.83
N ALA A 56 -2.14 1.62 -5.07
CA ALA A 56 -2.61 2.94 -5.47
C ALA A 56 -1.39 3.84 -5.68
N ALA A 57 -1.25 4.40 -6.89
CA ALA A 57 -0.19 5.34 -7.18
C ALA A 57 -0.27 6.49 -6.17
N LYS A 58 0.79 6.73 -5.40
CA LYS A 58 0.90 7.96 -4.63
C LYS A 58 0.72 9.10 -5.64
N LYS A 59 -0.24 9.99 -5.43
CA LYS A 59 -0.33 11.25 -6.19
C LYS A 59 0.86 12.13 -5.79
N ALA A 60 2.05 11.81 -6.30
CA ALA A 60 3.24 12.66 -6.44
C ALA A 60 4.36 11.80 -7.06
N GLY A 61 4.73 12.13 -8.30
CA GLY A 61 5.79 11.46 -9.05
C GLY A 61 5.22 10.43 -10.01
N GLY A 62 5.29 10.71 -11.31
CA GLY A 62 4.90 9.80 -12.38
C GLY A 62 5.63 8.46 -12.30
N ARG A 63 5.46 7.61 -13.32
CA ARG A 63 6.29 6.40 -13.48
C ARG A 63 7.76 6.81 -13.60
N VAL A 64 8.43 7.04 -12.49
CA VAL A 64 9.86 7.21 -12.49
C VAL A 64 10.41 5.83 -12.79
N ASN A 65 11.15 5.74 -13.89
CA ASN A 65 11.84 4.54 -14.28
C ASN A 65 12.92 4.33 -13.22
N ARG A 66 12.56 3.69 -12.09
CA ARG A 66 13.46 3.49 -10.94
C ARG A 66 14.78 2.87 -11.37
N THR A 67 14.74 2.09 -12.44
CA THR A 67 15.90 1.51 -13.12
C THR A 67 16.85 2.53 -13.73
N SER A 68 16.37 3.64 -14.31
CA SER A 68 17.23 4.71 -14.84
C SER A 68 17.83 5.55 -13.70
N GLU A 69 17.03 5.98 -12.73
CA GLU A 69 17.53 6.76 -11.58
C GLU A 69 18.54 5.98 -10.74
N ALA A 70 18.29 4.69 -10.50
CA ALA A 70 19.23 3.85 -9.75
C ALA A 70 20.57 3.69 -10.49
N LYS A 71 20.56 3.64 -11.83
CA LYS A 71 21.78 3.60 -12.65
C LYS A 71 22.53 4.93 -12.59
N GLU A 72 21.84 6.05 -12.73
CA GLU A 72 22.45 7.39 -12.67
C GLU A 72 23.06 7.67 -11.28
N ALA A 73 22.35 7.31 -10.21
CA ALA A 73 22.86 7.42 -8.84
C ALA A 73 24.08 6.53 -8.61
N LEU A 74 24.08 5.30 -9.15
CA LEU A 74 25.22 4.40 -9.07
C LEU A 74 26.44 4.99 -9.80
N GLU A 75 26.28 5.50 -11.02
CA GLU A 75 27.38 6.14 -11.75
C GLU A 75 27.94 7.37 -11.04
N ALA A 76 27.08 8.18 -10.41
CA ALA A 76 27.50 9.36 -9.66
C ALA A 76 28.37 9.00 -8.43
N LEU A 77 28.12 7.85 -7.79
CA LEU A 77 28.91 7.36 -6.65
C LEU A 77 30.29 6.84 -7.05
N PHE A 78 30.44 6.31 -8.27
CA PHE A 78 31.66 5.64 -8.72
C PHE A 78 32.52 6.46 -9.71
N LYS A 79 32.07 7.63 -10.16
CA LYS A 79 32.94 8.58 -10.88
C LYS A 79 33.95 9.20 -9.91
N LYS A 80 35.11 8.54 -9.75
CA LYS A 80 36.34 9.15 -9.25
C LYS A 80 36.91 10.11 -10.31
N LYS A 81 37.44 11.24 -9.85
CA LYS A 81 38.36 12.08 -10.64
C LYS A 81 39.50 11.25 -11.22
#